data_AF-A0A1V1V1Y5-F1
#
_entry.id   AF-A0A1V1V1Y5-F1
#
_cell.length_a   1.000
_cell.length_b   1.000
_cell.length_c   1.000
_cell.angle_alpha   90.00
_cell.angle_beta   90.00
_cell.angle_gamma   90.00
#
_symmetry.space_group_name_H-M   'P 1'
#
loop_
_entity.id
_entity.type
_entity.pdbx_description
1 polymer ?
#
loop_
_entity_poly.entity_id
_entity_poly.type
_entity_poly.pdbx_seq_one_letter_code
_entity_poly.pdbx_strand_id
1 'polypeptide(L)'
;MARADAAEPDMGLRTWKGDRIAAADVTVAKNFLAPSEVRELNRLTDLLLTIFEDQLETGRLTTMGEATRLLDAQLQGLGRVVLSNGGRVSKEDADRHAKAAYKAFDTQRRTLEKARVDQEYAELRKAAADLPTSNRASRKT
;
A
#
# COMPACT_ATOMS: atom_id res chain seq x y z
N MET A 1 9.30 -12.28 3.90
CA MET A 1 8.18 -11.72 4.68
C MET A 1 8.53 -10.35 5.27
N ALA A 2 9.42 -9.56 4.65
CA ALA A 2 10.07 -8.42 5.29
C ALA A 2 9.50 -7.03 4.91
N ARG A 3 8.39 -6.96 4.13
CA ARG A 3 7.84 -5.65 3.69
C ARG A 3 6.61 -5.18 4.46
N ALA A 4 5.80 -6.10 4.97
CA ALA A 4 4.66 -5.76 5.81
C ALA A 4 5.06 -5.93 7.28
N ASP A 5 5.29 -4.82 7.96
CA ASP A 5 5.74 -4.77 9.36
C ASP A 5 4.98 -3.68 10.11
N ALA A 6 4.24 -4.05 11.16
CA ALA A 6 3.45 -3.12 11.96
C ALA A 6 4.27 -2.09 12.74
N ALA A 7 5.57 -2.35 12.96
CA ALA A 7 6.46 -1.43 13.65
C ALA A 7 6.98 -0.30 12.75
N GLU A 8 6.95 -0.49 11.42
CA GLU A 8 7.36 0.52 10.45
C GLU A 8 6.26 1.55 10.22
N PRO A 9 6.62 2.80 9.83
CA PRO A 9 5.64 3.79 9.39
C PRO A 9 4.74 3.23 8.30
N ASP A 10 3.43 3.45 8.44
CA ASP A 10 2.41 2.99 7.47
C ASP A 10 2.46 1.48 7.19
N MET A 11 3.01 0.71 8.13
CA MET A 11 3.25 -0.72 8.00
C MET A 11 4.20 -1.11 6.84
N GLY A 12 4.98 -0.15 6.34
CA GLY A 12 5.81 -0.30 5.15
C GLY A 12 5.07 -0.08 3.82
N LEU A 13 3.79 0.29 3.83
CA LEU A 13 3.10 0.71 2.61
C LEU A 13 3.65 2.06 2.12
N ARG A 14 3.63 2.24 0.80
CA ARG A 14 4.04 3.47 0.10
C ARG A 14 2.88 4.13 -0.62
N THR A 15 1.86 3.36 -0.98
CA THR A 15 0.65 3.85 -1.65
C THR A 15 -0.59 3.10 -1.16
N TRP A 16 -1.72 3.78 -1.01
CA TRP A 16 -3.01 3.18 -0.69
C TRP A 16 -4.14 4.04 -1.23
N LYS A 17 -5.37 3.50 -1.27
CA LYS A 17 -6.53 4.24 -1.74
C LYS A 17 -7.17 5.04 -0.60
N GLY A 18 -7.26 6.36 -0.77
CA GLY A 18 -7.94 7.27 0.17
C GLY A 18 -7.06 7.76 1.31
N ASP A 19 -7.68 8.34 2.33
CA ASP A 19 -6.97 9.09 3.39
C ASP A 19 -6.32 8.19 4.44
N ARG A 20 -6.74 6.93 4.53
CA ARG A 20 -6.29 5.95 5.53
C ARG A 20 -6.07 4.60 4.89
N ILE A 21 -5.07 3.86 5.37
CA ILE A 21 -4.78 2.50 4.93
C ILE A 21 -5.96 1.60 5.28
N ALA A 22 -6.51 0.89 4.29
CA ALA A 22 -7.53 -0.11 4.50
C ALA A 22 -6.94 -1.53 4.44
N ALA A 23 -7.67 -2.49 5.02
CA ALA A 23 -7.29 -3.92 4.98
C ALA A 23 -7.20 -4.49 3.55
N ALA A 24 -7.84 -3.86 2.57
CA ALA A 24 -7.73 -4.26 1.16
C ALA A 24 -6.42 -3.78 0.52
N ASP A 25 -5.83 -2.69 1.00
CA ASP A 25 -4.59 -2.15 0.45
C ASP A 25 -3.38 -3.04 0.80
N VAL A 26 -3.44 -3.76 1.91
CA VAL A 26 -2.30 -4.53 2.42
C VAL A 26 -2.09 -5.87 1.71
N THR A 27 -3.07 -6.36 0.94
CA THR A 27 -2.94 -7.56 0.10
C THR A 27 -2.44 -7.23 -1.31
N VAL A 28 -2.20 -5.95 -1.60
CA VAL A 28 -1.81 -5.49 -2.93
C VAL A 28 -0.31 -5.24 -2.93
N ALA A 29 0.47 -6.18 -3.47
CA ALA A 29 1.94 -6.13 -3.41
C ALA A 29 2.56 -4.82 -3.95
N LYS A 30 1.97 -4.25 -5.01
CA LYS A 30 2.43 -2.96 -5.58
C LYS A 30 2.42 -1.81 -4.58
N ASN A 31 1.57 -1.87 -3.56
CA ASN A 31 1.47 -0.83 -2.54
C ASN A 31 2.70 -0.78 -1.62
N PHE A 32 3.54 -1.82 -1.61
CA PHE A 32 4.79 -1.89 -0.87
C PHE A 32 6.02 -1.55 -1.72
N LEU A 33 5.83 -1.20 -2.99
CA LEU A 33 6.93 -0.87 -3.90
C LEU A 33 7.34 0.59 -3.73
N ALA A 34 8.64 0.83 -3.75
CA ALA A 34 9.20 2.17 -3.85
C ALA A 34 8.91 2.78 -5.23
N PRO A 35 8.90 4.12 -5.37
CA PRO A 35 8.65 4.77 -6.66
C PRO A 35 9.58 4.34 -7.79
N SER A 36 10.84 4.01 -7.48
CA SER A 36 11.79 3.46 -8.45
C SER A 36 11.38 2.08 -8.95
N GLU A 37 10.93 1.20 -8.04
CA GLU A 37 10.48 -0.15 -8.36
C GLU A 37 9.20 -0.14 -9.20
N VAL A 38 8.25 0.77 -8.89
CA VAL A 38 7.04 0.96 -9.70
C VAL A 38 7.39 1.44 -11.11
N ARG A 39 8.31 2.41 -11.23
CA ARG A 39 8.78 2.87 -12.55
C ARG A 39 9.45 1.74 -13.34
N GLU A 40 10.27 0.93 -12.68
CA GLU A 40 10.91 -0.21 -13.32
C GLU A 40 9.88 -1.24 -13.79
N LEU A 41 8.91 -1.59 -12.94
CA LEU A 41 7.82 -2.52 -13.26
C LEU A 41 7.03 -2.04 -14.48
N ASN A 42 6.64 -0.77 -14.50
CA ASN A 42 5.87 -0.21 -15.63
C ASN A 42 6.69 -0.24 -16.92
N ARG A 43 7.94 0.25 -16.89
CA ARG A 43 8.82 0.24 -18.07
C ARG A 43 9.02 -1.17 -18.63
N LEU A 44 9.20 -2.15 -17.75
CA LEU A 44 9.35 -3.55 -18.15
C LEU A 44 8.05 -4.10 -18.76
N THR A 45 6.90 -3.77 -18.16
CA THR A 45 5.59 -4.18 -18.67
C THR A 45 5.34 -3.62 -20.06
N ASP A 46 5.56 -2.32 -20.26
CA ASP A 46 5.38 -1.66 -21.55
C ASP A 46 6.28 -2.29 -22.62
N LEU A 47 7.57 -2.48 -22.32
CA LEU A 47 8.52 -3.11 -23.23
C LEU A 47 8.07 -4.52 -23.65
N LEU A 48 7.64 -5.34 -22.69
CA LEU A 48 7.21 -6.72 -22.95
C LEU A 48 5.92 -6.77 -23.76
N LEU A 49 4.95 -5.89 -23.48
CA LEU A 49 3.72 -5.79 -24.25
C LEU A 49 4.00 -5.40 -25.70
N THR A 50 4.86 -4.39 -25.93
CA THR A 50 5.26 -4.02 -27.30
C THR A 50 5.93 -5.16 -28.05
N ILE A 51 6.80 -5.93 -27.38
CA ILE A 51 7.44 -7.11 -28.00
C ILE A 51 6.40 -8.19 -28.32
N PHE A 52 5.45 -8.45 -27.42
CA PHE A 52 4.42 -9.45 -27.64
C PHE A 52 3.51 -9.06 -28.80
N GLU A 53 3.13 -7.78 -28.88
CA GLU A 53 2.33 -7.23 -29.98
C GLU A 53 3.03 -7.45 -31.33
N ASP A 54 4.31 -7.08 -31.46
CA ASP A 54 5.09 -7.32 -32.69
C ASP A 54 5.18 -8.81 -33.06
N GLN A 55 5.40 -9.69 -32.08
CA GLN A 55 5.47 -11.13 -32.35
C GLN A 55 4.10 -11.73 -32.71
N LEU A 56 3.00 -11.18 -32.19
CA LEU A 56 1.64 -11.55 -32.61
C LEU A 56 1.36 -11.09 -34.03
N GLU A 57 1.68 -9.84 -34.36
CA GLU A 57 1.46 -9.26 -35.70
C GLU A 57 2.26 -10.00 -36.79
N THR A 58 3.49 -10.40 -36.48
CA THR A 58 4.32 -11.20 -37.39
C THR A 58 3.98 -12.68 -37.44
N GLY A 59 2.97 -13.12 -36.68
CA GLY A 59 2.51 -14.52 -36.62
C GLY A 59 3.49 -15.49 -35.96
N ARG A 60 4.47 -14.98 -35.21
CA ARG A 60 5.50 -15.77 -34.51
C ARG A 60 5.07 -16.21 -33.12
N LEU A 61 4.22 -15.42 -32.47
CA LEU A 61 3.60 -15.77 -31.19
C LEU A 61 2.18 -16.28 -31.44
N THR A 62 1.92 -17.55 -31.15
CA THR A 62 0.61 -18.17 -31.40
C THR A 62 0.01 -18.83 -30.16
N THR A 63 0.85 -19.20 -29.20
CA THR A 63 0.43 -19.89 -27.97
C THR A 63 0.93 -19.21 -26.71
N MET A 64 0.21 -19.41 -25.60
CA MET A 64 0.66 -18.92 -24.28
C MET A 64 1.99 -19.57 -23.83
N GLY A 65 2.27 -20.80 -24.25
CA GLY A 65 3.54 -21.46 -23.95
C GLY A 65 4.74 -20.82 -24.67
N GLU A 66 4.53 -20.26 -25.87
CA GLU A 66 5.51 -19.41 -26.55
C GLU A 66 5.65 -18.06 -25.85
N ALA A 67 4.54 -17.47 -25.40
CA ALA A 67 4.56 -16.20 -24.67
C ALA A 67 5.41 -16.31 -23.39
N THR A 68 5.24 -17.37 -22.62
CA THR A 68 6.05 -17.63 -21.41
C THR A 68 7.54 -17.77 -21.74
N ARG A 69 7.89 -18.55 -22.78
CA ARG A 69 9.29 -18.72 -23.20
C ARG A 69 9.91 -17.42 -23.69
N LEU A 70 9.15 -16.61 -24.43
CA LEU A 70 9.57 -15.30 -24.89
C LEU A 70 9.78 -14.35 -23.71
N LEU A 71 8.85 -14.30 -22.74
CA LEU A 71 8.99 -13.52 -21.52
C LEU A 71 10.31 -13.85 -20.80
N ASP A 72 10.56 -15.13 -20.53
CA ASP A 72 11.75 -15.58 -19.82
C ASP A 72 13.03 -15.18 -20.58
N ALA A 73 13.04 -15.34 -21.91
CA ALA A 73 14.17 -14.95 -22.76
C ALA A 73 14.42 -13.43 -22.73
N GLN A 74 13.36 -12.61 -22.79
CA GLN A 74 13.49 -11.15 -22.71
C GLN A 74 14.00 -10.72 -21.34
N LEU A 75 13.49 -11.32 -20.24
CA LEU A 75 13.98 -11.05 -18.90
C LEU A 75 15.46 -11.36 -18.76
N GLN A 76 15.91 -12.53 -19.23
CA GLN A 76 17.32 -12.91 -19.23
C GLN A 76 18.18 -11.96 -20.07
N GLY A 77 17.71 -11.58 -21.27
CA GLY A 77 18.41 -10.64 -22.16
C GLY A 77 18.57 -9.24 -21.55
N LEU A 78 17.65 -8.83 -20.68
CA LEU A 78 17.72 -7.59 -19.90
C LEU A 78 18.57 -7.72 -18.61
N GLY A 79 19.22 -8.87 -18.40
CA GLY A 79 20.03 -9.15 -17.20
C GLY A 79 19.19 -9.37 -15.94
N ARG A 80 17.89 -9.67 -16.07
CA ARG A 80 16.99 -9.91 -14.94
C ARG A 80 16.91 -11.39 -14.59
N VAL A 81 16.70 -11.66 -13.30
CA VAL A 81 16.54 -13.02 -12.80
C VAL A 81 15.14 -13.54 -13.11
N VAL A 82 15.07 -14.65 -13.83
CA VAL A 82 13.83 -15.40 -14.06
C VAL A 82 13.57 -16.31 -12.88
N LEU A 83 12.34 -16.29 -12.37
CA LEU A 83 11.92 -17.18 -11.28
C LEU A 83 11.71 -18.60 -11.81
N SER A 84 12.53 -19.54 -11.34
CA SER A 84 12.44 -20.96 -11.72
C SER A 84 11.41 -21.75 -10.91
N ASN A 85 10.86 -21.16 -9.84
CA ASN A 85 9.81 -21.73 -9.01
C ASN A 85 8.97 -20.61 -8.35
N GLY A 86 7.84 -20.98 -7.75
CA GLY A 86 6.94 -20.06 -7.05
C GLY A 86 7.50 -19.47 -5.74
N GLY A 87 8.78 -19.69 -5.44
CA GLY A 87 9.40 -19.29 -4.18
C GLY A 87 9.00 -20.18 -2.99
N ARG A 88 9.24 -19.67 -1.79
CA ARG A 88 8.98 -20.38 -0.51
C ARG A 88 7.71 -19.93 0.21
N VAL A 89 7.11 -18.82 -0.22
CA VAL A 89 5.99 -18.18 0.47
C VAL A 89 4.82 -18.13 -0.49
N SER A 90 3.72 -18.79 -0.14
CA SER A 90 2.50 -18.74 -0.94
C SER A 90 1.86 -17.34 -0.84
N LYS A 91 1.03 -17.00 -1.82
CA LYS A 91 0.22 -15.78 -1.77
C LYS A 91 -0.66 -15.74 -0.53
N GLU A 92 -1.27 -16.87 -0.16
CA GLU A 92 -2.14 -16.95 1.02
C GLU A 92 -1.37 -16.68 2.32
N ASP A 93 -0.15 -17.21 2.44
CA ASP A 93 0.70 -16.95 3.61
C ASP A 93 1.14 -15.48 3.67
N ALA A 94 1.48 -14.88 2.53
CA ALA A 94 1.82 -13.47 2.44
C ALA A 94 0.63 -12.57 2.82
N ASP A 95 -0.56 -12.87 2.30
CA ASP A 95 -1.79 -12.12 2.60
C ASP A 95 -2.16 -12.26 4.08
N ARG A 96 -2.02 -13.46 4.66
CA ARG A 96 -2.27 -13.70 6.09
C ARG A 96 -1.30 -12.90 6.96
N HIS A 97 -0.02 -12.89 6.61
CA HIS A 97 1.00 -12.09 7.30
C HIS A 97 0.68 -10.59 7.22
N ALA A 98 0.39 -10.06 6.03
CA ALA A 98 0.08 -8.64 5.85
C ALA A 98 -1.18 -8.21 6.60
N LYS A 99 -2.23 -9.05 6.62
CA LYS A 99 -3.45 -8.80 7.41
C LYS A 99 -3.19 -8.82 8.91
N ALA A 100 -2.32 -9.71 9.40
CA ALA A 100 -1.96 -9.76 10.80
C ALA A 100 -1.19 -8.49 11.22
N ALA A 101 -0.22 -8.07 10.41
CA ALA A 101 0.50 -6.82 10.61
C ALA A 101 -0.48 -5.62 10.60
N TYR A 102 -1.45 -5.60 9.66
CA TYR A 102 -2.43 -4.53 9.57
C TYR A 102 -3.29 -4.44 10.83
N LYS A 103 -3.71 -5.58 11.38
CA LYS A 103 -4.49 -5.61 12.63
C LYS A 103 -3.71 -5.01 13.80
N ALA A 104 -2.42 -5.32 13.92
CA ALA A 104 -1.56 -4.73 14.94
C ALA A 104 -1.41 -3.21 14.73
N PHE A 105 -1.11 -2.79 13.49
CA PHE A 105 -1.01 -1.38 13.12
C PHE A 105 -2.29 -0.58 13.39
N ASP A 106 -3.47 -1.07 12.96
CA ASP A 106 -4.74 -0.37 13.17
C ASP A 106 -5.10 -0.30 14.66
N THR A 107 -4.76 -1.32 15.45
CA THR A 107 -4.95 -1.29 16.91
C THR A 107 -4.11 -0.19 17.56
N GLN A 108 -2.82 -0.11 17.22
CA GLN A 108 -1.92 0.93 17.72
C GLN A 108 -2.41 2.33 17.30
N ARG A 109 -2.76 2.49 16.02
CA ARG A 109 -3.29 3.74 15.47
C ARG A 109 -4.53 4.23 16.23
N ARG A 110 -5.51 3.34 16.48
CA ARG A 110 -6.74 3.69 17.21
C ARG A 110 -6.47 4.08 18.66
N THR A 111 -5.54 3.40 19.33
CA THR A 111 -5.14 3.73 20.70
C THR A 111 -4.54 5.13 20.77
N LEU A 112 -3.65 5.47 19.84
CA LEU A 112 -3.04 6.80 19.74
C LEU A 112 -4.09 7.88 19.39
N GLU A 113 -4.99 7.59 18.45
CA GLU A 113 -6.07 8.51 18.06
C GLU A 113 -6.99 8.80 19.24
N LYS A 114 -7.38 7.76 20.00
CA LYS A 114 -8.18 7.93 21.22
C LYS A 114 -7.46 8.78 22.26
N ALA A 115 -6.20 8.46 22.57
CA ALA A 115 -5.41 9.22 23.54
C ALA A 115 -5.29 10.70 23.16
N ARG A 116 -5.10 10.99 21.87
CA ARG A 116 -5.05 12.37 21.35
C ARG A 116 -6.39 13.10 21.52
N VAL A 117 -7.49 12.45 21.16
CA VAL A 117 -8.85 13.02 21.30
C VAL A 117 -9.18 13.28 22.78
N ASP A 118 -8.83 12.35 23.67
CA ASP A 118 -9.05 12.50 25.11
C ASP A 118 -8.27 13.71 25.67
N GLN A 119 -7.02 13.90 25.24
CA GLN A 119 -6.20 15.07 25.60
C GLN A 119 -6.80 16.37 25.08
N GLU A 120 -7.18 16.41 23.80
CA GLU A 120 -7.78 17.59 23.16
C GLU A 120 -9.10 17.98 23.86
N TYR A 121 -9.93 17.00 24.20
CA TYR A 121 -11.17 17.24 24.93
C TYR A 121 -10.92 17.80 26.34
N ALA A 122 -9.89 17.32 27.04
CA ALA A 122 -9.52 17.82 28.35
C ALA A 122 -9.05 19.29 28.29
N GLU A 123 -8.26 19.65 27.28
CA GLU A 123 -7.80 21.03 27.08
C GLU A 123 -8.94 21.97 26.69
N LEU A 124 -9.85 21.53 25.79
CA LEU A 124 -11.05 22.30 25.45
C LEU A 124 -11.94 22.54 26.68
N ARG A 125 -12.06 21.56 27.58
CA ARG A 125 -12.80 21.72 28.83
C ARG A 125 -12.18 22.75 29.77
N LYS A 126 -10.85 22.75 29.92
CA LYS A 126 -10.15 23.77 30.72
C LYS A 126 -10.34 25.16 30.12
N ALA A 127 -10.10 25.29 28.82
CA ALA A 127 -10.29 26.56 28.10
C ALA A 127 -11.73 27.08 28.22
N ALA A 128 -12.73 26.19 28.16
CA ALA A 128 -14.13 26.57 28.35
C ALA A 128 -14.45 27.04 29.78
N ALA A 129 -13.75 26.51 30.80
CA ALA A 129 -13.87 26.97 32.18
C ALA A 129 -13.23 28.35 32.40
N ASP A 130 -12.19 28.69 31.64
CA ASP A 130 -11.47 29.96 31.71
C ASP A 130 -12.14 31.09 30.89
N LEU A 131 -13.20 30.79 30.12
CA LEU A 131 -13.95 31.80 29.37
C LEU A 131 -14.76 32.70 30.33
N PRO A 132 -14.69 34.04 30.18
CA PRO A 132 -15.49 34.95 30.99
C PRO A 132 -16.98 34.74 30.70
N THR A 133 -17.78 34.55 31.75
CA THR A 133 -19.24 34.47 31.64
C THR A 133 -19.78 35.81 31.13
N SER A 134 -20.25 35.84 29.89
CA SER A 134 -20.92 37.01 29.32
C SER A 134 -22.14 37.36 30.18
N ASN A 135 -22.04 38.45 30.95
CA ASN A 135 -23.13 39.01 31.72
C ASN A 135 -24.23 39.50 30.78
N ARG A 136 -25.23 38.65 30.49
CA ARG A 136 -26.48 39.05 29.83
C ARG A 136 -27.35 39.79 30.86
N ALA A 137 -26.89 40.96 31.30
CA ALA A 137 -27.69 41.89 32.07
C ALA A 137 -28.17 43.05 31.17
N SER A 138 -29.50 43.19 31.11
CA SER A 138 -30.28 44.35 30.68
C SER A 138 -30.23 44.80 29.22
N ARG A 139 -31.25 44.38 28.46
CA ARG A 139 -31.91 45.27 27.49
C ARG A 139 -33.42 45.28 27.77
N LYS A 140 -33.82 46.05 28.76
CA LYS A 140 -35.18 46.58 28.91
C LYS A 140 -35.14 48.03 28.45
N THR A 141 -35.83 48.31 27.34
CA THR A 141 -36.46 49.60 26.99
C THR A 141 -37.50 49.27 25.96
#